data_AF-D4LQ64-F1
#
_entry.id   AF-D4LQ64-F1
#
_cell.length_a   1.000
_cell.length_b   1.000
_cell.length_c   1.000
_cell.angle_alpha   90.00
_cell.angle_beta   90.00
_cell.angle_gamma   90.00
#
_symmetry.space_group_name_H-M   'P 1'
#
loop_
_entity.id
_entity.type
_entity.pdbx_description
1 polymer ?
#
loop_
_entity_poly.entity_id
_entity_poly.type
_entity_poly.pdbx_seq_one_letter_code
_entity_poly.pdbx_strand_id
1 'polypeptide(L)'
;MKIKQVEELVGITRKNIRFYEEQGLLNVARAENGYREYHQADVDRLMEIKLFRKMDISIEEMKALFEKKKSLQICLEQHLKELEHRKEGLSKMQDICERLILEHRSLDSLNAEDCLEEIEQMEKEGAKFMDINKMDVHKKKRNGAIIGAAVMILLMLITIVIVFWANTQDPIPLGMLLLIAGIPAVIIVGTLVALAGRMKEIEGGEEDEASKY
;
A
#
# COMPACT_ATOMS: atom_id res chain seq x y z
N MET A 1 -21.05 -5.16 -20.50
CA MET A 1 -20.34 -3.87 -20.78
C MET A 1 -18.83 -4.10 -20.81
N LYS A 2 -18.09 -3.33 -21.62
CA LYS A 2 -16.62 -3.35 -21.63
C LYS A 2 -16.06 -2.34 -20.63
N ILE A 3 -14.83 -2.57 -20.16
CA ILE A 3 -14.18 -1.76 -19.12
C ILE A 3 -14.14 -0.25 -19.42
N LYS A 4 -14.02 0.15 -20.69
CA LYS A 4 -14.02 1.57 -21.09
C LYS A 4 -15.38 2.23 -20.83
N GLN A 5 -16.46 1.53 -21.16
CA GLN A 5 -17.83 2.02 -20.90
C GLN A 5 -18.08 2.13 -19.39
N VAL A 6 -17.60 1.15 -18.62
CA VAL A 6 -17.72 1.18 -17.15
C VAL A 6 -16.95 2.36 -16.58
N GLU A 7 -15.69 2.57 -17.01
CA GLU A 7 -14.87 3.71 -16.60
C GLU A 7 -15.58 5.05 -16.85
N GLU A 8 -16.23 5.22 -18.02
CA GLU A 8 -17.02 6.42 -18.34
C GLU A 8 -18.27 6.55 -17.45
N LEU A 9 -18.96 5.46 -17.12
CA LEU A 9 -20.16 5.46 -16.27
C LEU A 9 -19.85 5.76 -14.80
N VAL A 10 -18.85 5.09 -14.23
CA VAL A 10 -18.54 5.21 -12.79
C VAL A 10 -17.51 6.30 -12.50
N GLY A 11 -16.77 6.77 -13.51
CA GLY A 11 -15.69 7.74 -13.34
C GLY A 11 -14.51 7.19 -12.52
N ILE A 12 -14.24 5.89 -12.64
CA ILE A 12 -13.11 5.20 -12.00
C ILE A 12 -12.21 4.67 -13.12
N THR A 13 -10.91 4.95 -13.03
CA THR A 13 -9.96 4.52 -14.05
C THR A 13 -9.93 3.00 -14.17
N ARG A 14 -9.63 2.48 -15.37
CA ARG A 14 -9.47 1.02 -15.58
C ARG A 14 -8.44 0.40 -14.62
N LYS A 15 -7.38 1.15 -14.30
CA LYS A 15 -6.34 0.72 -13.35
C LYS A 15 -6.96 0.47 -11.97
N ASN A 16 -7.77 1.40 -11.48
CA ASN A 16 -8.43 1.28 -10.19
C ASN A 16 -9.51 0.19 -10.18
N ILE A 17 -10.26 0.02 -11.27
CA ILE A 17 -11.24 -1.08 -11.40
C ILE A 17 -10.52 -2.44 -11.28
N ARG A 18 -9.40 -2.63 -11.98
CA ARG A 18 -8.58 -3.85 -11.88
C ARG A 18 -8.01 -4.04 -10.49
N PHE A 19 -7.53 -2.96 -9.87
CA PHE A 19 -7.04 -3.00 -8.51
C PHE A 19 -8.13 -3.46 -7.52
N TYR A 20 -9.36 -2.97 -7.63
CA TYR A 20 -10.46 -3.43 -6.77
C TYR A 20 -10.84 -4.90 -7.00
N GLU A 21 -10.73 -5.38 -8.24
CA GLU A 21 -10.86 -6.81 -8.56
C GLU A 21 -9.73 -7.64 -7.91
N GLU A 22 -8.48 -7.21 -8.02
CA GLU A 22 -7.32 -7.86 -7.39
C GLU A 22 -7.41 -7.86 -5.87
N GLN A 23 -7.98 -6.80 -5.29
CA GLN A 23 -8.28 -6.74 -3.86
C GLN A 23 -9.51 -7.58 -3.48
N GLY A 24 -10.26 -8.16 -4.41
CA GLY A 24 -11.43 -8.98 -4.11
C GLY A 24 -12.68 -8.19 -3.70
N LEU A 25 -12.72 -6.87 -3.96
CA LEU A 25 -13.92 -6.05 -3.74
C LEU A 25 -14.96 -6.21 -4.87
N LEU A 26 -14.50 -6.67 -6.03
CA LEU A 26 -15.29 -6.86 -7.23
C LEU A 26 -14.93 -8.22 -7.86
N ASN A 27 -15.93 -8.97 -8.33
CA ASN A 27 -15.70 -10.22 -9.06
C ASN A 27 -16.42 -10.15 -10.40
N VAL A 28 -15.65 -9.99 -11.47
CA VAL A 28 -16.17 -9.73 -12.83
C VAL A 28 -16.18 -11.02 -13.63
N ALA A 29 -17.32 -11.34 -14.24
CA ALA A 29 -17.44 -12.48 -15.12
C ALA A 29 -16.51 -12.35 -16.34
N ARG A 30 -16.08 -13.49 -16.88
CA ARG A 30 -15.36 -13.55 -18.15
C ARG A 30 -16.24 -14.18 -19.20
N ALA A 31 -16.33 -13.53 -20.36
CA ALA A 31 -17.00 -14.09 -21.53
C ALA A 31 -16.18 -15.26 -22.11
N GLU A 32 -16.77 -16.03 -23.02
CA GLU A 32 -16.14 -17.22 -23.64
C GLU A 32 -14.79 -16.90 -24.32
N ASN A 33 -14.61 -15.68 -24.80
CA ASN A 33 -13.37 -15.19 -25.39
C ASN A 33 -12.30 -14.77 -24.35
N GLY A 34 -12.52 -15.02 -23.06
CA GLY A 34 -11.59 -14.72 -21.97
C GLY A 34 -11.56 -13.25 -21.52
N TYR A 35 -12.31 -12.36 -22.18
CA TYR A 35 -12.39 -10.95 -21.79
C TYR A 35 -13.38 -10.74 -20.64
N ARG A 36 -13.07 -9.75 -19.78
CA ARG A 36 -13.98 -9.30 -18.72
C ARG A 36 -15.27 -8.74 -19.31
N GLU A 37 -16.37 -9.15 -18.72
CA GLU A 37 -17.70 -8.68 -19.03
C GLU A 37 -18.34 -8.14 -17.75
N TYR A 38 -18.60 -6.83 -17.77
CA TYR A 38 -19.19 -6.13 -16.63
C TYR A 38 -20.70 -6.04 -16.79
N HIS A 39 -21.44 -6.39 -15.75
CA HIS A 39 -22.89 -6.27 -15.68
C HIS A 39 -23.30 -5.08 -14.79
N GLN A 40 -24.60 -4.79 -14.72
CA GLN A 40 -25.11 -3.69 -13.92
C GLN A 40 -24.72 -3.82 -12.44
N ALA A 41 -24.75 -5.04 -11.89
CA ALA A 41 -24.33 -5.30 -10.51
C ALA A 41 -22.86 -4.90 -10.24
N ASP A 42 -21.97 -5.04 -11.24
CA ASP A 42 -20.58 -4.62 -11.11
C ASP A 42 -20.45 -3.10 -11.08
N VAL A 43 -21.27 -2.41 -11.87
CA VAL A 43 -21.35 -0.94 -11.88
C VAL A 43 -21.87 -0.44 -10.54
N ASP A 44 -22.93 -1.04 -10.01
CA ASP A 44 -23.50 -0.68 -8.70
C ASP A 44 -22.47 -0.89 -7.58
N ARG A 45 -21.77 -2.04 -7.59
CA ARG A 45 -20.66 -2.31 -6.65
C ARG A 45 -19.53 -1.29 -6.77
N LEU A 46 -19.16 -0.89 -7.98
CA LEU A 46 -18.14 0.13 -8.20
C LEU A 46 -18.59 1.51 -7.69
N MET A 47 -19.88 1.83 -7.78
CA MET A 47 -20.45 3.06 -7.20
C MET A 47 -20.41 3.04 -5.67
N GLU A 48 -20.71 1.89 -5.04
CA GLU A 48 -20.54 1.70 -3.59
C GLU A 48 -19.08 1.89 -3.17
N ILE A 49 -18.14 1.25 -3.88
CA ILE A 49 -16.70 1.41 -3.62
C ILE A 49 -16.30 2.88 -3.75
N LYS A 50 -16.75 3.58 -4.79
CA LYS A 50 -16.46 5.01 -5.00
C LYS A 50 -16.95 5.87 -3.84
N LEU A 51 -18.17 5.62 -3.38
CA LEU A 51 -18.76 6.33 -2.23
C LEU A 51 -17.91 6.11 -0.97
N PHE A 52 -17.64 4.86 -0.61
CA PHE A 52 -16.87 4.52 0.58
C PHE A 52 -15.44 5.07 0.52
N ARG A 53 -14.78 5.02 -0.64
CA ARG A 53 -13.46 5.64 -0.83
C ARG A 53 -13.49 7.16 -0.68
N LYS A 54 -14.57 7.84 -1.11
CA LYS A 54 -14.73 9.28 -0.89
C LYS A 54 -14.95 9.65 0.58
N MET A 55 -15.48 8.72 1.37
CA MET A 55 -15.63 8.87 2.82
C MET A 55 -14.40 8.36 3.58
N ASP A 56 -13.27 8.13 2.91
CA ASP A 56 -12.04 7.60 3.54
C ASP A 56 -12.20 6.26 4.28
N ILE A 57 -13.19 5.44 3.87
CA ILE A 57 -13.33 4.08 4.38
C ILE A 57 -12.29 3.18 3.69
N SER A 58 -11.65 2.34 4.49
CA SER A 58 -10.57 1.47 4.03
C SER A 58 -11.06 0.31 3.16
N ILE A 59 -10.15 -0.25 2.35
CA ILE A 59 -10.41 -1.46 1.56
C ILE A 59 -10.76 -2.65 2.45
N GLU A 60 -10.11 -2.77 3.60
CA GLU A 60 -10.35 -3.86 4.55
C GLU A 60 -11.76 -3.78 5.16
N GLU A 61 -12.21 -2.58 5.53
CA GLU A 61 -13.58 -2.39 6.01
C GLU A 61 -14.63 -2.66 4.93
N MET A 62 -14.40 -2.17 3.71
CA MET A 62 -15.28 -2.48 2.58
C MET A 62 -15.37 -3.99 2.30
N LYS A 63 -14.25 -4.73 2.39
CA LYS A 63 -14.29 -6.20 2.28
C LYS A 63 -15.16 -6.80 3.38
N ALA A 64 -14.96 -6.39 4.63
CA ALA A 64 -15.75 -6.89 5.75
C ALA A 64 -17.26 -6.58 5.58
N LEU A 65 -17.60 -5.42 5.02
CA LEU A 65 -18.98 -5.05 4.68
C LEU A 65 -19.56 -5.94 3.57
N PHE A 66 -18.85 -6.07 2.45
CA PHE A 66 -19.32 -6.86 1.30
C PHE A 66 -19.38 -8.36 1.57
N GLU A 67 -18.52 -8.87 2.44
CA GLU A 67 -18.53 -10.25 2.94
C GLU A 67 -19.56 -10.46 4.07
N LYS A 68 -20.30 -9.41 4.48
CA LYS A 68 -21.28 -9.42 5.57
C LYS A 68 -20.70 -9.86 6.93
N LYS A 69 -19.38 -9.71 7.11
CA LYS A 69 -18.69 -9.93 8.39
C LYS A 69 -18.94 -8.77 9.37
N LYS A 70 -19.30 -7.60 8.85
CA LYS A 70 -19.62 -6.39 9.61
C LYS A 70 -20.88 -5.75 9.04
N SER A 71 -21.75 -5.19 9.88
CA SER A 71 -22.91 -4.43 9.41
C SER A 71 -22.48 -3.03 8.97
N LEU A 72 -23.23 -2.47 8.00
CA LEU A 72 -23.02 -1.09 7.54
C LEU A 72 -23.12 -0.10 8.71
N GLN A 73 -24.15 -0.27 9.55
CA GLN A 73 -24.36 0.59 10.71
C GLN A 73 -23.16 0.61 11.66
N ILE A 74 -22.66 -0.55 12.09
CA ILE A 74 -21.51 -0.63 13.00
C ILE A 74 -20.26 -0.01 12.35
N CYS A 75 -20.07 -0.22 11.05
CA CYS A 75 -18.94 0.39 10.34
C CYS A 75 -19.02 1.92 10.31
N LEU A 76 -20.19 2.47 10.00
CA LEU A 76 -20.38 3.92 9.95
C LEU A 76 -20.34 4.56 11.34
N GLU A 77 -20.88 3.91 12.37
CA GLU A 77 -20.78 4.40 13.76
C GLU A 77 -19.34 4.46 14.25
N GLN A 78 -18.52 3.46 13.91
CA GLN A 78 -17.10 3.46 14.24
C GLN A 78 -16.34 4.53 13.46
N HIS A 79 -16.63 4.66 12.16
CA HIS A 79 -16.00 5.67 11.32
C HIS A 79 -16.39 7.10 11.75
N LEU A 80 -17.63 7.31 12.19
CA LEU A 80 -18.09 8.60 12.73
C LEU A 80 -17.29 9.00 13.97
N LYS A 81 -17.05 8.07 14.91
CA LYS A 81 -16.20 8.32 16.08
C LYS A 81 -14.77 8.68 15.68
N GLU A 82 -14.23 8.01 14.66
CA GLU A 82 -12.90 8.34 14.14
C GLU A 82 -12.87 9.75 13.53
N LEU A 83 -13.88 10.13 12.76
CA LEU A 83 -14.01 11.48 12.21
C LEU A 83 -14.14 12.55 13.30
N GLU A 84 -14.86 12.27 14.38
CA GLU A 84 -14.96 13.15 15.55
C GLU A 84 -13.60 13.37 16.21
N HIS A 85 -12.84 12.30 16.45
CA HIS A 85 -11.47 12.41 17.00
C HIS A 85 -10.53 13.16 16.06
N ARG A 86 -10.62 12.93 14.74
CA ARG A 86 -9.82 13.69 13.76
C ARG A 86 -10.19 15.16 13.75
N LYS A 87 -11.48 15.50 13.83
CA LYS A 87 -11.96 16.88 13.91
C LYS A 87 -11.43 17.58 15.16
N GLU A 88 -11.44 16.90 16.30
CA GLU A 88 -10.88 17.42 17.55
C GLU A 88 -9.37 17.70 17.42
N GLY A 89 -8.60 16.73 16.90
CA GLY A 89 -7.18 16.93 16.62
C GLY A 89 -6.90 18.11 15.68
N LEU A 90 -7.67 18.23 14.59
CA LEU A 90 -7.58 19.37 13.66
C LEU A 90 -7.89 20.71 14.35
N SER A 91 -8.89 20.75 15.23
CA SER A 91 -9.21 21.95 16.01
C SER A 91 -8.03 22.35 16.90
N LYS A 92 -7.42 21.39 17.60
CA LYS A 92 -6.25 21.65 18.45
C LYS A 92 -5.04 22.13 17.65
N MET A 93 -4.80 21.56 16.48
CA MET A 93 -3.75 22.04 15.57
C MET A 93 -4.01 23.47 15.11
N GLN A 94 -5.27 23.82 14.81
CA GLN A 94 -5.66 25.19 14.48
C GLN A 94 -5.36 26.15 15.64
N ASP A 95 -5.73 25.79 16.87
CA ASP A 95 -5.45 26.59 18.07
C ASP A 95 -3.95 26.88 18.21
N ILE A 96 -3.09 25.87 18.00
CA ILE A 96 -1.63 26.03 18.03
C ILE A 96 -1.16 26.96 16.90
N CYS A 97 -1.64 26.77 15.68
CA CYS A 97 -1.29 27.65 14.56
C CYS A 97 -1.68 29.10 14.82
N GLU A 98 -2.89 29.35 15.33
CA GLU A 98 -3.37 30.69 15.67
C GLU A 98 -2.51 31.33 16.76
N ARG A 99 -2.20 30.58 17.82
CA ARG A 99 -1.29 31.04 18.89
C ARG A 99 0.09 31.42 18.33
N LEU A 100 0.69 30.56 17.52
CA LEU A 100 2.02 30.79 16.94
C LEU A 100 2.04 32.00 15.99
N ILE A 101 0.97 32.19 15.21
CA ILE A 101 0.80 33.39 14.36
C ILE A 101 0.74 34.66 15.22
N LEU A 102 -0.04 34.64 16.30
CA LEU A 102 -0.18 35.79 17.21
C LEU A 102 1.14 36.15 17.91
N GLU A 103 1.91 35.14 18.31
CA GLU A 103 3.20 35.33 18.98
C GLU A 103 4.31 35.91 18.06
N HIS A 104 4.05 36.08 16.74
CA HIS A 104 5.01 36.62 15.75
C HIS A 104 6.38 35.92 15.81
N ARG A 105 6.39 34.61 16.10
CA ARG A 105 7.62 33.81 16.22
C ARG A 105 8.26 33.67 14.84
N SER A 106 9.52 34.08 14.72
CA SER A 106 10.41 33.57 13.67
C SER A 106 10.80 32.13 14.00
N LEU A 107 11.17 31.33 13.00
CA LEU A 107 11.70 29.97 13.25
C LEU A 107 12.83 29.96 14.30
N ASP A 108 13.67 30.99 14.31
CA ASP A 108 14.79 31.14 15.25
C ASP A 108 14.38 31.39 16.71
N SER A 109 13.11 31.76 16.96
CA SER A 109 12.58 32.06 18.30
C SER A 109 11.47 31.11 18.74
N LEU A 110 11.18 30.09 17.91
CA LEU A 110 10.22 29.05 18.20
C LEU A 110 10.86 28.03 19.16
N ASN A 111 10.26 27.85 20.33
CA ASN A 111 10.59 26.71 21.18
C ASN A 111 9.77 25.50 20.73
N ALA A 112 10.39 24.62 19.95
CA ALA A 112 9.75 23.40 19.48
C ALA A 112 9.46 22.42 20.63
N GLU A 113 10.28 22.43 21.69
CA GLU A 113 10.10 21.55 22.85
C GLU A 113 8.79 21.88 23.57
N ASP A 114 8.55 23.16 23.88
CA ASP A 114 7.30 23.61 24.52
C ASP A 114 6.06 23.26 23.68
N CYS A 115 6.15 23.39 22.35
CA CYS A 115 5.04 23.07 21.45
C CYS A 115 4.77 21.56 21.38
N LEU A 116 5.83 20.74 21.42
CA LEU A 116 5.70 19.29 21.46
C LEU A 116 5.12 18.81 22.80
N GLU A 117 5.54 19.40 23.92
CA GLU A 117 4.95 19.12 25.24
C GLU A 117 3.46 19.46 25.29
N GLU A 118 3.05 20.59 24.69
CA GLU A 118 1.64 20.96 24.56
C GLU A 118 0.86 19.92 23.75
N ILE A 119 1.42 19.45 22.62
CA ILE A 119 0.82 18.38 21.80
C ILE A 119 0.70 17.09 22.60
N GLU A 120 1.74 16.65 23.31
CA GLU A 120 1.69 15.44 24.15
C GLU A 120 0.63 15.54 25.24
N GLN A 121 0.44 16.74 25.82
CA GLN A 121 -0.58 16.98 26.82
C GLN A 121 -1.99 16.87 26.21
N MET A 122 -2.21 17.47 25.03
CA MET A 122 -3.48 17.34 24.30
C MET A 122 -3.75 15.88 23.90
N GLU A 123 -2.73 15.10 23.56
CA GLU A 123 -2.86 13.65 23.29
C GLU A 123 -3.32 12.86 24.52
N LYS A 124 -2.80 13.20 25.72
CA LYS A 124 -3.27 12.60 26.98
C LYS A 124 -4.73 12.94 27.28
N GLU A 125 -5.20 14.10 26.82
CA GLU A 125 -6.60 14.54 26.96
C GLU A 125 -7.53 13.90 25.92
N GLY A 126 -6.99 13.16 24.95
CA GLY A 126 -7.75 12.38 23.97
C GLY A 126 -7.73 12.94 22.54
N ALA A 127 -7.05 14.07 22.31
CA ALA A 127 -6.79 14.54 20.96
C ALA A 127 -5.86 13.56 20.24
N LYS A 128 -5.98 13.45 18.92
CA LYS A 128 -5.15 12.55 18.11
C LYS A 128 -4.35 13.35 17.11
N PHE A 129 -3.03 13.37 17.26
CA PHE A 129 -2.13 13.99 16.31
C PHE A 129 -1.49 12.93 15.40
N MET A 130 -0.69 13.40 14.45
CA MET A 130 0.02 12.53 13.52
C MET A 130 1.13 11.78 14.26
N ASP A 131 1.04 10.45 14.26
CA ASP A 131 2.08 9.59 14.82
C ASP A 131 3.26 9.48 13.83
N ILE A 132 4.33 10.21 14.12
CA ILE A 132 5.55 10.27 13.29
C ILE A 132 6.27 8.90 13.24
N ASN A 133 6.04 8.01 14.21
CA ASN A 133 6.64 6.67 14.21
C ASN A 133 5.97 5.71 13.21
N LYS A 134 4.79 6.02 12.67
CA LYS A 134 4.12 5.17 11.66
C LYS A 134 4.84 5.13 10.30
N MET A 135 5.80 6.01 10.07
CA MET A 135 6.71 5.92 8.92
C MET A 135 7.58 4.64 8.95
N ASP A 136 7.75 3.97 10.09
CA ASP A 136 8.53 2.73 10.18
C ASP A 136 7.84 1.50 9.56
N VAL A 137 6.54 1.56 9.26
CA VAL A 137 5.83 0.46 8.57
C VAL A 137 6.37 0.26 7.15
N HIS A 138 6.72 1.35 6.46
CA HIS A 138 7.30 1.31 5.11
C HIS A 138 8.72 0.79 5.13
N LYS A 139 9.52 1.23 6.12
CA LYS A 139 10.86 0.69 6.39
C LYS A 139 10.82 -0.82 6.67
N LYS A 140 9.82 -1.29 7.43
CA LYS A 140 9.62 -2.73 7.71
C LYS A 140 9.25 -3.52 6.46
N LYS A 141 8.35 -3.01 5.60
CA LYS A 141 8.00 -3.65 4.31
C LYS A 141 9.19 -3.71 3.35
N ARG A 142 9.96 -2.62 3.26
CA ARG A 142 11.18 -2.53 2.46
C ARG A 142 12.25 -3.51 2.93
N ASN A 143 12.51 -3.53 4.23
CA ASN A 143 13.49 -4.44 4.83
C ASN A 143 13.09 -5.91 4.63
N GLY A 144 11.80 -6.24 4.76
CA GLY A 144 11.30 -7.60 4.49
C GLY A 144 11.53 -8.05 3.05
N ALA A 145 11.27 -7.18 2.06
CA ALA A 145 11.51 -7.49 0.65
C ALA A 145 13.01 -7.68 0.33
N ILE A 146 13.87 -6.82 0.89
CA ILE A 146 15.33 -6.91 0.72
C ILE A 146 15.87 -8.21 1.33
N ILE A 147 15.45 -8.55 2.56
CA ILE A 147 15.86 -9.78 3.23
C ILE A 147 15.45 -11.01 2.41
N GLY A 148 14.20 -11.05 1.92
CA GLY A 148 13.72 -12.15 1.08
C GLY A 148 14.53 -12.31 -0.21
N ALA A 149 14.84 -11.20 -0.90
CA ALA A 149 15.67 -11.22 -2.10
C ALA A 149 17.11 -11.67 -1.82
N ALA A 150 17.71 -11.19 -0.73
CA ALA A 150 19.07 -11.56 -0.33
C ALA A 150 19.20 -13.06 -0.04
N VAL A 151 18.23 -13.65 0.68
CA VAL A 151 18.20 -15.09 0.98
C VAL A 151 18.09 -15.91 -0.31
N MET A 152 17.20 -15.51 -1.24
CA MET A 152 17.03 -16.21 -2.52
C MET A 152 18.28 -16.13 -3.40
N ILE A 153 18.91 -14.95 -3.51
CA ILE A 153 20.14 -14.78 -4.28
C ILE A 153 21.28 -15.61 -3.68
N LEU A 154 21.44 -15.59 -2.36
CA LEU A 154 22.44 -16.40 -1.67
C LEU A 154 22.26 -17.90 -1.96
N LEU A 155 21.02 -18.39 -1.87
CA LEU A 155 20.69 -19.79 -2.16
C LEU A 155 21.03 -20.15 -3.62
N MET A 156 20.70 -19.29 -4.59
CA MET A 156 21.03 -19.51 -6.01
C MET A 156 22.54 -19.40 -6.31
N LEU A 157 23.29 -18.55 -5.60
CA LEU A 157 24.74 -18.50 -5.74
C LEU A 157 25.39 -19.77 -5.20
N ILE A 158 24.91 -20.30 -4.08
CA ILE A 158 25.37 -21.57 -3.53
C ILE A 158 25.13 -22.71 -4.53
N THR A 159 23.95 -22.78 -5.17
CA THR A 159 23.68 -23.82 -6.18
C THR A 159 24.61 -23.70 -7.39
N ILE A 160 24.89 -22.49 -7.87
CA ILE A 160 25.87 -22.26 -8.95
C ILE A 160 27.26 -22.75 -8.53
N VAL A 161 27.72 -22.42 -7.31
CA VAL A 161 29.01 -22.87 -6.78
C VAL A 161 29.09 -24.40 -6.73
N ILE A 162 28.03 -25.07 -6.26
CA ILE A 162 27.96 -26.54 -6.23
C ILE A 162 28.03 -27.13 -7.64
N VAL A 163 27.31 -26.57 -8.60
CA VAL A 163 27.31 -27.03 -10.01
C VAL A 163 28.70 -26.89 -10.63
N PHE A 164 29.38 -25.76 -10.40
CA PHE A 164 30.74 -25.55 -10.89
C PHE A 164 31.75 -26.47 -10.20
N TRP A 165 31.61 -26.68 -8.89
CA TRP A 165 32.46 -27.60 -8.15
C TRP A 165 32.28 -29.05 -8.64
N ALA A 166 31.04 -29.50 -8.85
CA ALA A 166 30.75 -30.82 -9.40
C ALA A 166 31.36 -31.02 -10.80
N ASN A 167 31.34 -29.98 -11.64
CA ASN A 167 31.94 -30.01 -12.97
C ASN A 167 33.48 -30.14 -12.96
N THR A 168 34.15 -29.80 -11.85
CA THR A 168 35.60 -30.03 -11.71
C THR A 168 35.96 -31.48 -11.43
N GLN A 169 35.05 -32.24 -10.84
CA GLN A 169 35.25 -33.67 -10.56
C GLN A 169 34.86 -34.51 -11.78
N ASP A 170 33.64 -34.29 -12.29
CA ASP A 170 33.12 -34.97 -13.47
C ASP A 170 32.64 -33.92 -14.48
N PRO A 171 33.37 -33.72 -15.61
CA PRO A 171 33.04 -32.68 -16.56
C PRO A 171 31.72 -32.97 -17.25
N ILE A 172 30.76 -32.08 -17.03
CA ILE A 172 29.43 -32.12 -17.64
C ILE A 172 29.55 -31.57 -19.07
N PRO A 173 28.87 -32.16 -20.07
CA PRO A 173 28.79 -31.58 -21.40
C PRO A 173 28.35 -30.12 -21.35
N LEU A 174 29.04 -29.25 -22.09
CA LEU A 174 28.87 -27.79 -22.02
C LEU A 174 27.41 -27.34 -22.12
N GLY A 175 26.61 -27.98 -23.00
CA GLY A 175 25.19 -27.66 -23.15
C GLY A 175 24.35 -27.93 -21.89
N MET A 176 24.62 -29.03 -21.18
CA MET A 176 23.95 -29.34 -19.91
C MET A 176 24.39 -28.41 -18.78
N LEU A 177 25.67 -28.06 -18.73
CA LEU A 177 26.19 -27.13 -17.74
C LEU A 177 25.55 -25.74 -17.86
N LEU A 178 25.43 -25.22 -19.09
CA LEU A 178 24.74 -23.95 -19.36
C LEU A 178 23.26 -24.01 -18.98
N LEU A 179 22.58 -25.13 -19.22
CA LEU A 179 21.18 -25.30 -18.86
C LEU A 179 20.99 -25.32 -17.33
N ILE A 180 21.81 -26.07 -16.61
CA ILE A 180 21.70 -26.24 -15.15
C ILE A 180 22.13 -24.98 -14.40
N ALA A 181 23.24 -24.36 -14.78
CA ALA A 181 23.71 -23.11 -14.17
C ALA A 181 22.89 -21.88 -14.63
N GLY A 182 22.28 -21.96 -15.81
CA GLY A 182 21.43 -20.91 -16.36
C GLY A 182 20.14 -20.70 -15.59
N ILE A 183 19.52 -21.76 -15.06
CA ILE A 183 18.26 -21.66 -14.30
C ILE A 183 18.44 -20.79 -13.02
N PRO A 184 19.42 -21.04 -12.13
CA PRO A 184 19.70 -20.16 -11.00
C PRO A 184 20.03 -18.73 -11.41
N ALA A 185 20.80 -18.54 -12.49
CA ALA A 185 21.15 -17.20 -12.98
C ALA A 185 19.90 -16.41 -13.42
N VAL A 186 18.97 -17.05 -14.14
CA VAL A 186 17.68 -16.45 -14.52
C VAL A 186 16.83 -16.12 -13.29
N ILE A 187 16.82 -16.98 -12.28
CA ILE A 187 16.10 -16.72 -11.02
C ILE A 187 16.68 -15.51 -10.29
N ILE A 188 18.00 -15.35 -10.23
CA ILE A 188 18.66 -14.17 -9.65
C ILE A 188 18.25 -12.88 -10.38
N VAL A 189 18.24 -12.90 -11.71
CA VAL A 189 17.78 -11.73 -12.50
C VAL A 189 16.30 -11.44 -12.22
N GLY A 190 15.46 -12.48 -12.17
CA GLY A 190 14.04 -12.35 -11.86
C GLY A 190 13.77 -11.77 -10.47
N THR A 191 14.51 -12.19 -9.44
CA THR A 191 14.37 -11.65 -8.08
C THR A 191 14.84 -10.20 -7.99
N LEU A 192 15.91 -9.82 -8.70
CA LEU A 192 16.35 -8.42 -8.77
C LEU A 192 15.31 -7.52 -9.46
N VAL A 193 14.71 -7.97 -10.56
CA VAL A 193 13.63 -7.23 -11.24
C VAL A 193 12.40 -7.13 -10.34
N ALA A 194 12.01 -8.21 -9.67
CA ALA A 194 10.89 -8.20 -8.73
C ALA A 194 11.13 -7.25 -7.54
N LEU A 195 12.35 -7.24 -7.00
CA LEU A 195 12.76 -6.32 -5.94
C LEU A 195 12.70 -4.86 -6.42
N ALA A 196 13.26 -4.55 -7.59
CA ALA A 196 13.21 -3.20 -8.16
C ALA A 196 11.77 -2.72 -8.42
N GLY A 197 10.89 -3.61 -8.89
CA GLY A 197 9.46 -3.33 -9.04
C GLY A 197 8.78 -3.02 -7.71
N ARG A 198 9.04 -3.84 -6.68
CA ARG A 198 8.54 -3.62 -5.31
C ARG A 198 9.06 -2.32 -4.68
N MET A 199 10.33 -1.98 -4.91
CA MET A 199 10.91 -0.73 -4.41
C MET A 199 10.19 0.49 -5.00
N LYS A 200 9.97 0.51 -6.32
CA LYS A 200 9.21 1.57 -7.00
C LYS A 200 7.75 1.66 -6.53
N GLU A 201 7.13 0.53 -6.21
CA GLU A 201 5.76 0.50 -5.68
C GLU A 201 5.68 1.10 -4.27
N ILE A 202 6.69 0.86 -3.43
CA ILE A 202 6.79 1.45 -2.08
C ILE A 202 7.06 2.96 -2.19
N GLU A 203 8.01 3.36 -3.03
CA GLU A 203 8.43 4.77 -3.23
C GLU A 203 7.32 5.61 -3.89
N GLY A 204 6.62 5.07 -4.89
CA GLY A 204 5.46 5.73 -5.49
C GLY A 204 4.26 5.86 -4.55
N GLY A 205 4.15 4.98 -3.55
CA GLY A 205 3.19 5.13 -2.46
C GLY A 205 3.53 6.29 -1.52
N GLU A 206 4.81 6.60 -1.33
CA GLU A 206 5.29 7.72 -0.50
C GLU A 206 4.95 9.08 -1.13
N GLU A 207 5.08 9.23 -2.45
CA GLU A 207 4.68 10.46 -3.16
C GLU A 207 3.15 10.67 -3.17
N ASP A 208 2.37 9.59 -3.34
CA ASP A 208 0.90 9.63 -3.32
C ASP A 208 0.30 9.85 -1.90
N GLU A 209 1.02 9.48 -0.84
CA GLU A 209 0.63 9.80 0.55
C GLU A 209 1.10 11.19 0.98
N ALA A 210 2.31 11.61 0.60
CA ALA A 210 2.82 12.95 0.90
C ALA A 210 1.99 14.04 0.19
N SER A 211 1.47 13.78 -1.00
CA SER A 211 0.59 14.72 -1.73
C SER A 211 -0.82 14.87 -1.16
N LYS A 212 -1.20 14.05 -0.17
CA LYS A 212 -2.48 14.17 0.55
C LYS A 212 -2.39 15.04 1.80
N TYR A 213 -1.19 15.46 2.20
CA TYR A 213 -0.92 16.44 3.25
C TYR A 213 -0.54 17.78 2.62
#